data_AF-X0SQB5-F1
#
_entry.id   AF-X0SQB5-F1
#
_cell.length_a   1.000
_cell.length_b   1.000
_cell.length_c   1.000
_cell.angle_alpha   90.00
_cell.angle_beta   90.00
_cell.angle_gamma   90.00
#
_symmetry.space_group_name_H-M   'P 1'
#
loop_
_entity.id
_entity.type
_entity.pdbx_description
1 polymer ?
#
loop_
_entity_poly.entity_id
_entity_poly.type
_entity_poly.pdbx_seq_one_letter_code
_entity_poly.pdbx_strand_id
1 'polypeptide(L)'
;EYRSGANTLEAHANKIKVSPFWSPELPIWPDPSAAQEIIDLKDLYGIETMMETEDHKTINAVEAGINQVRGHLKDYLGNVNYYICHDYFDCDVANMDGTLEEFGKYKYKRLQDGKPNTKEPMKVDDHGLDVDRYVILSSIPYFREQFQPAYEDIEGDGFWQ
;
A
#
# COMPACT_ATOMS: atom_id res chain seq x y z
N GLU A 1 -3.99 4.16 -4.53
CA GLU A 1 -4.82 3.13 -3.88
C GLU A 1 -6.01 2.81 -4.78
N TYR A 2 -6.43 1.54 -4.83
CA TYR A 2 -7.69 1.13 -5.43
C TYR A 2 -8.58 0.52 -4.34
N ARG A 3 -9.64 1.22 -3.97
CA ARG A 3 -10.72 0.60 -3.21
C ARG A 3 -11.78 0.12 -4.19
N SER A 4 -12.44 -0.97 -3.85
CA SER A 4 -13.60 -1.42 -4.58
C SER A 4 -14.69 -1.81 -3.58
N GLY A 5 -15.72 -0.97 -3.45
CA GLY A 5 -17.02 -1.40 -2.94
C GLY A 5 -17.74 -2.35 -3.91
N ALA A 6 -17.12 -2.67 -5.05
CA ALA A 6 -17.72 -3.58 -6.01
C ALA A 6 -17.67 -5.01 -5.49
N ASN A 7 -18.84 -5.65 -5.53
CA ASN A 7 -19.08 -7.00 -5.01
C ASN A 7 -18.49 -8.11 -5.89
N THR A 8 -17.79 -7.78 -6.99
CA THR A 8 -17.27 -8.76 -7.95
C THR A 8 -15.86 -8.43 -8.41
N LEU A 9 -15.10 -9.49 -8.72
CA LEU A 9 -13.74 -9.38 -9.24
C LEU A 9 -13.69 -8.69 -10.62
N GLU A 10 -14.70 -8.90 -11.46
CA GLU A 10 -14.83 -8.22 -12.76
C GLU A 10 -14.91 -6.70 -12.60
N ALA A 11 -15.73 -6.22 -11.67
CA ALA A 11 -15.88 -4.80 -11.42
C ALA A 11 -14.61 -4.21 -10.82
N HIS A 12 -13.90 -4.97 -9.97
CA HIS A 12 -12.58 -4.59 -9.47
C HIS A 12 -11.55 -4.46 -10.60
N ALA A 13 -11.48 -5.47 -11.49
CA ALA A 13 -10.58 -5.47 -12.64
C ALA A 13 -10.86 -4.30 -13.60
N ASN A 14 -12.13 -4.02 -13.88
CA ASN A 14 -12.52 -2.89 -14.71
C ASN A 14 -12.12 -1.56 -14.08
N LYS A 15 -12.28 -1.40 -12.75
CA LYS A 15 -11.84 -0.20 -12.02
C LYS A 15 -10.33 0.01 -12.13
N ILE A 16 -9.53 -1.04 -12.01
CA ILE A 16 -8.06 -0.96 -12.21
C ILE A 16 -7.77 -0.46 -13.63
N LYS A 17 -8.37 -1.06 -14.65
CA LYS A 17 -8.06 -0.76 -16.07
C LYS A 17 -8.46 0.64 -16.54
N VAL A 18 -9.51 1.22 -15.96
CA VAL A 18 -9.96 2.58 -16.31
C VAL A 18 -9.22 3.67 -15.55
N SER A 19 -8.37 3.30 -14.58
CA SER A 19 -7.55 4.25 -13.84
C SER A 19 -6.56 4.95 -14.78
N PRO A 20 -6.43 6.29 -14.72
CA PRO A 20 -5.45 7.02 -15.52
C PRO A 20 -4.00 6.71 -15.11
N PHE A 21 -3.80 6.10 -13.94
CA PHE A 21 -2.49 5.72 -13.41
C PHE A 21 -2.18 4.23 -13.60
N TRP A 22 -3.10 3.47 -14.21
CA TRP A 22 -2.82 2.07 -14.51
C TRP A 22 -2.01 1.96 -15.80
N SER A 23 -1.00 1.10 -15.74
CA SER A 23 -0.27 0.60 -16.88
C SER A 23 0.01 -0.89 -16.64
N PRO A 24 -0.05 -1.75 -17.67
CA PRO A 24 0.33 -3.15 -17.55
C PRO A 24 1.81 -3.33 -17.19
N GLU A 25 2.64 -2.30 -17.36
CA GLU A 25 4.06 -2.33 -17.03
C GLU A 25 4.35 -1.92 -15.57
N LEU A 26 3.36 -1.37 -14.85
CA LEU A 26 3.55 -0.93 -13.48
C LEU A 26 3.34 -2.10 -12.50
N PRO A 27 4.23 -2.27 -11.51
CA PRO A 27 4.05 -3.27 -10.47
C PRO A 27 2.78 -3.00 -9.66
N ILE A 28 1.99 -4.05 -9.41
CA ILE A 28 0.80 -4.02 -8.54
C ILE A 28 1.06 -4.94 -7.34
N TRP A 29 0.98 -4.39 -6.12
CA TRP A 29 1.17 -5.13 -4.86
C TRP A 29 -0.18 -5.47 -4.21
N PRO A 30 -0.71 -6.69 -4.40
CA PRO A 30 -2.01 -7.07 -3.85
C PRO A 30 -1.85 -7.57 -2.41
N ASP A 31 -2.97 -7.64 -1.68
CA ASP A 31 -3.00 -8.32 -0.40
C ASP A 31 -2.67 -9.81 -0.58
N PRO A 32 -1.61 -10.33 0.05
CA PRO A 32 -1.17 -11.71 -0.15
C PRO A 32 -2.14 -12.77 0.38
N SER A 33 -3.16 -12.39 1.16
CA SER A 33 -4.17 -13.31 1.68
C SER A 33 -5.24 -13.70 0.63
N ALA A 34 -5.40 -12.91 -0.44
CA ALA A 34 -6.39 -13.14 -1.50
C ALA A 34 -5.81 -13.96 -2.68
N ALA A 35 -5.18 -15.10 -2.37
CA ALA A 35 -4.36 -15.84 -3.34
C ALA A 35 -5.15 -16.30 -4.59
N GLN A 36 -6.41 -16.70 -4.43
CA GLN A 36 -7.23 -17.13 -5.57
C GLN A 36 -7.66 -15.96 -6.43
N GLU A 37 -8.07 -14.85 -5.81
CA GLU A 37 -8.48 -13.64 -6.51
C GLU A 37 -7.32 -13.02 -7.30
N ILE A 38 -6.09 -13.14 -6.80
CA ILE A 38 -4.87 -12.74 -7.50
C ILE A 38 -4.67 -13.55 -8.78
N ILE A 39 -4.80 -14.88 -8.69
CA ILE A 39 -4.68 -15.77 -9.85
C ILE A 39 -5.78 -15.44 -10.87
N ASP A 40 -7.01 -15.26 -10.39
CA ASP A 40 -8.16 -14.96 -11.23
C ASP A 40 -8.04 -13.57 -11.91
N LEU A 41 -7.43 -12.57 -11.26
CA LEU A 41 -7.13 -11.26 -11.85
C LEU A 41 -6.25 -11.40 -13.09
N LYS A 42 -5.25 -12.27 -13.04
CA LYS A 42 -4.38 -12.56 -14.18
C LYS A 42 -5.10 -13.41 -15.22
N ASP A 43 -5.60 -14.57 -14.83
CA ASP A 43 -6.10 -15.59 -15.76
C ASP A 43 -7.36 -15.13 -16.50
N LEU A 44 -8.25 -14.38 -15.83
CA LEU A 44 -9.53 -13.95 -16.40
C LEU A 44 -9.47 -12.53 -16.96
N TYR A 45 -8.63 -11.66 -16.39
CA TYR A 45 -8.63 -10.24 -16.72
C TYR A 45 -7.29 -9.69 -17.22
N GLY A 46 -6.22 -10.49 -17.25
CA GLY A 46 -4.91 -10.05 -17.75
C GLY A 46 -4.27 -8.95 -16.90
N ILE A 47 -4.56 -8.92 -15.60
CA ILE A 47 -3.94 -7.99 -14.64
C ILE A 47 -2.88 -8.76 -13.87
N GLU A 48 -1.62 -8.51 -14.19
CA GLU A 48 -0.48 -9.10 -13.49
C GLU A 48 -0.22 -8.38 -12.17
N THR A 49 0.25 -9.15 -11.17
CA THR A 49 0.56 -8.63 -9.84
C THR A 49 1.86 -9.22 -9.33
N MET A 50 2.50 -8.54 -8.37
CA MET A 50 3.84 -8.89 -7.87
C MET A 50 3.89 -10.18 -7.04
N MET A 51 2.74 -10.77 -6.68
CA MET A 51 2.66 -11.98 -5.87
C MET A 51 3.14 -13.27 -6.55
N GLU A 52 3.33 -13.26 -7.88
CA GLU A 52 3.65 -14.48 -8.64
C GLU A 52 5.14 -14.81 -8.76
N THR A 53 6.03 -13.83 -8.54
CA THR A 53 7.47 -14.09 -8.58
C THR A 53 7.98 -14.35 -7.17
N GLU A 54 8.68 -15.46 -6.94
CA GLU A 54 9.28 -15.78 -5.63
C GLU A 54 10.14 -14.64 -5.09
N ASP A 55 10.78 -13.90 -5.99
CA ASP A 55 11.70 -12.80 -5.68
C ASP A 55 10.98 -11.48 -5.28
N HIS A 56 9.69 -11.31 -5.60
CA HIS A 56 8.99 -10.02 -5.39
C HIS A 56 7.61 -10.11 -4.73
N LYS A 57 7.40 -11.12 -3.89
CA LYS A 57 6.15 -11.30 -3.15
C LYS A 57 5.78 -10.08 -2.30
N THR A 58 4.50 -9.72 -2.25
CA THR A 58 4.02 -8.67 -1.33
C THR A 58 4.36 -9.04 0.12
N ILE A 59 5.01 -8.13 0.84
CA ILE A 59 5.49 -8.32 2.19
C ILE A 59 4.39 -7.84 3.15
N ASN A 60 3.88 -8.74 4.00
CA ASN A 60 2.77 -8.47 4.94
C ASN A 60 3.25 -8.40 6.40
N ALA A 61 4.39 -7.75 6.67
CA ALA A 61 4.86 -7.55 8.03
C ALA A 61 4.24 -6.27 8.62
N VAL A 62 3.17 -6.43 9.41
CA VAL A 62 2.35 -5.32 9.92
C VAL A 62 3.19 -4.27 10.69
N GLU A 63 3.91 -4.68 11.74
CA GLU A 63 4.69 -3.75 12.57
C GLU A 63 5.83 -3.08 11.79
N ALA A 64 6.58 -3.85 11.00
CA ALA A 64 7.69 -3.33 10.21
C ALA A 64 7.21 -2.32 9.16
N GLY A 65 6.12 -2.65 8.45
CA GLY A 65 5.56 -1.76 7.44
C GLY A 65 4.95 -0.49 8.02
N ILE A 66 4.27 -0.55 9.19
CA ILE A 66 3.82 0.66 9.89
C ILE A 66 5.00 1.56 10.26
N ASN A 67 6.11 0.98 10.74
CA ASN A 67 7.30 1.76 11.08
C ASN A 67 7.94 2.43 9.86
N GLN A 68 7.94 1.76 8.69
CA GLN A 68 8.42 2.35 7.45
C GLN A 68 7.50 3.46 6.94
N VAL A 69 6.18 3.25 6.94
CA VAL A 69 5.19 4.32 6.61
C VAL A 69 5.44 5.54 7.50
N ARG A 70 5.64 5.32 8.81
CA ARG A 70 6.01 6.41 9.74
C ARG A 70 7.34 7.07 9.41
N GLY A 71 8.32 6.32 8.91
CA GLY A 71 9.60 6.86 8.41
C GLY A 71 9.37 7.85 7.28
N HIS A 72 8.64 7.42 6.24
CA HIS A 72 8.33 8.26 5.07
C HIS A 72 7.46 9.48 5.37
N LEU A 73 6.62 9.42 6.42
CA LEU A 73 5.79 10.53 6.89
C LEU A 73 6.57 11.57 7.72
N LYS A 74 7.73 11.22 8.27
CA LYS A 74 8.46 12.14 9.14
C LYS A 74 9.18 13.18 8.30
N ASP A 75 8.85 14.43 8.57
CA ASP A 75 9.54 15.58 8.02
C ASP A 75 10.87 15.81 8.75
N TYR A 76 11.93 15.14 8.32
CA TYR A 76 13.24 15.28 8.95
C TYR A 76 14.01 16.54 8.51
N LEU A 77 13.66 17.17 7.37
CA LEU A 77 14.43 18.28 6.78
C LEU A 77 13.60 19.28 5.92
N GLY A 78 12.27 19.27 5.98
CA GLY A 78 11.37 19.94 5.02
C GLY A 78 11.02 19.10 3.78
N ASN A 79 11.44 17.83 3.76
CA ASN A 79 11.25 16.90 2.65
C ASN A 79 10.31 15.77 3.12
N VAL A 80 9.00 15.96 2.96
CA VAL A 80 8.05 14.86 3.08
C VAL A 80 8.25 13.93 1.88
N ASN A 81 8.53 12.66 2.14
CA ASN A 81 8.77 11.63 1.10
C ASN A 81 7.54 10.76 0.84
N TYR A 82 6.42 11.09 1.48
CA TYR A 82 5.14 10.44 1.32
C TYR A 82 4.11 11.44 0.82
N TYR A 83 3.81 11.35 -0.47
CA TYR A 83 2.82 12.20 -1.10
C TYR A 83 1.52 11.44 -1.23
N ILE A 84 0.50 11.95 -0.55
CA ILE A 84 -0.86 11.49 -0.73
C ILE A 84 -1.44 12.24 -1.92
N CYS A 85 -1.69 11.55 -3.04
CA CYS A 85 -2.41 12.14 -4.16
C CYS A 85 -3.86 12.41 -3.74
N HIS A 86 -4.30 13.66 -3.73
CA HIS A 86 -5.67 14.03 -3.31
C HIS A 86 -6.77 13.38 -4.20
N ASP A 87 -6.42 12.94 -5.40
CA ASP A 87 -7.33 12.33 -6.39
C ASP A 87 -7.18 10.80 -6.45
N TYR A 88 -7.44 10.11 -5.34
CA TYR A 88 -7.57 8.66 -5.39
C TYR A 88 -8.88 8.25 -6.05
N PHE A 89 -8.84 7.18 -6.84
CA PHE A 89 -10.04 6.46 -7.29
C PHE A 89 -10.58 5.61 -6.11
N ASP A 90 -11.08 6.30 -5.08
CA ASP A 90 -11.91 5.69 -4.04
C ASP A 90 -13.39 5.67 -4.48
N CYS A 91 -14.16 4.77 -3.91
CA CYS A 91 -15.39 4.24 -4.44
C CYS A 91 -16.57 5.20 -4.39
N ASP A 92 -17.30 5.19 -5.50
CA ASP A 92 -18.76 5.31 -5.60
C ASP A 92 -19.41 6.69 -5.31
N VAL A 93 -18.69 7.69 -4.78
CA VAL A 93 -19.25 9.05 -4.60
C VAL A 93 -18.14 10.11 -4.68
N ALA A 94 -18.48 11.33 -5.12
CA ALA A 94 -17.61 12.50 -5.27
C ALA A 94 -16.93 13.03 -3.98
N ASN A 95 -16.81 12.22 -2.93
CA ASN A 95 -16.13 12.59 -1.69
C ASN A 95 -14.77 11.88 -1.61
N MET A 96 -13.72 12.67 -1.43
CA MET A 96 -12.33 12.23 -1.27
C MET A 96 -12.07 11.69 0.15
N ASP A 97 -12.85 10.71 0.60
CA ASP A 97 -12.75 10.13 1.95
C ASP A 97 -11.71 8.97 2.00
N GLY A 98 -10.54 9.16 1.37
CA GLY A 98 -9.50 8.14 1.19
C GLY A 98 -8.61 7.89 2.43
N THR A 99 -7.42 7.31 2.24
CA THR A 99 -6.46 6.93 3.30
C THR A 99 -6.15 8.02 4.33
N LEU A 100 -6.27 9.30 3.96
CA LEU A 100 -6.11 10.43 4.87
C LEU A 100 -7.04 10.36 6.09
N GLU A 101 -8.30 9.96 5.88
CA GLU A 101 -9.26 9.86 6.98
C GLU A 101 -8.93 8.67 7.89
N GLU A 102 -8.49 7.56 7.29
CA GLU A 102 -8.02 6.37 8.02
C GLU A 102 -6.82 6.70 8.92
N PHE A 103 -5.85 7.49 8.43
CA PHE A 103 -4.73 7.97 9.25
C PHE A 103 -5.21 8.71 10.51
N GLY A 104 -6.26 9.54 10.40
CA GLY A 104 -6.84 10.27 11.52
C GLY A 104 -7.60 9.38 12.52
N LYS A 105 -8.09 8.22 12.06
CA LYS A 105 -8.89 7.27 12.86
C LYS A 105 -8.07 6.11 13.41
N TYR A 106 -6.87 5.86 12.87
CA TYR A 106 -6.05 4.69 13.18
C TYR A 106 -5.68 4.60 14.67
N LYS A 107 -5.93 3.45 15.26
CA LYS A 107 -5.78 3.22 16.70
C LYS A 107 -5.13 1.87 16.97
N TYR A 108 -4.45 1.80 18.11
CA TYR A 108 -3.95 0.55 18.67
C TYR A 108 -4.90 0.02 19.74
N LYS A 109 -4.92 -1.30 19.94
CA LYS A 109 -5.58 -1.90 21.11
C LYS A 109 -5.00 -1.31 22.39
N ARG A 110 -5.77 -1.32 23.48
CA ARG A 110 -5.30 -0.86 24.80
C ARG A 110 -4.81 -2.04 25.64
N LEU A 111 -3.73 -1.83 26.38
CA LEU A 111 -3.28 -2.70 27.46
C LEU A 111 -4.22 -2.58 28.67
N GLN A 112 -4.06 -3.48 29.66
CA GLN A 112 -4.85 -3.44 30.90
C GLN A 112 -4.68 -2.12 31.68
N ASP A 113 -3.52 -1.46 31.55
CA ASP A 113 -3.25 -0.15 32.16
C ASP A 113 -3.80 1.04 31.35
N GLY A 114 -4.54 0.76 30.26
CA GLY A 114 -5.16 1.75 29.40
C GLY A 114 -4.24 2.36 28.34
N LYS A 115 -2.93 2.04 28.33
CA LYS A 115 -1.99 2.56 27.33
C LYS A 115 -2.13 1.84 25.98
N PRO A 116 -1.75 2.49 24.86
CA PRO A 116 -1.73 1.84 23.55
C PRO A 116 -0.75 0.65 23.52
N ASN A 117 -1.21 -0.49 23.01
CA ASN A 117 -0.36 -1.61 22.62
C ASN A 117 0.13 -1.39 21.18
N THR A 118 1.32 -0.79 21.03
CA THR A 118 1.90 -0.43 19.73
C THR A 118 2.20 -1.62 18.81
N LYS A 119 2.03 -2.86 19.30
CA LYS A 119 2.21 -4.09 18.52
C LYS A 119 0.90 -4.63 17.92
N GLU A 120 -0.24 -4.14 18.40
CA GLU A 120 -1.55 -4.63 17.97
C GLU A 120 -2.42 -3.48 17.48
N PRO A 121 -2.35 -3.14 16.18
CA PRO A 121 -3.27 -2.19 15.59
C PRO A 121 -4.71 -2.73 15.58
N MET A 122 -5.68 -1.82 15.63
CA MET A 122 -7.09 -2.15 15.43
C MET A 122 -7.39 -2.21 13.93
N LYS A 123 -8.00 -3.32 13.49
CA LYS A 123 -8.42 -3.53 12.09
C LYS A 123 -9.80 -2.92 11.83
N VAL A 124 -9.87 -1.60 11.81
CA VAL A 124 -11.10 -0.82 11.57
C VAL A 124 -10.73 0.35 10.69
N ASP A 125 -11.39 0.46 9.54
CA ASP A 125 -11.13 1.50 8.54
C ASP A 125 -9.61 1.62 8.23
N ASP A 126 -8.97 0.49 7.90
CA ASP A 126 -7.50 0.39 7.71
C ASP A 126 -7.08 -0.12 6.33
N HIS A 127 -8.00 -0.13 5.36
CA HIS A 127 -7.76 -0.72 4.05
C HIS A 127 -6.68 0.04 3.26
N GLY A 128 -6.71 1.37 3.27
CA GLY A 128 -5.69 2.18 2.61
C GLY A 128 -4.38 2.20 3.35
N LEU A 129 -4.43 2.17 4.68
CA LEU A 129 -3.24 2.01 5.51
C LEU A 129 -2.52 0.69 5.22
N ASP A 130 -3.27 -0.39 4.99
CA ASP A 130 -2.71 -1.67 4.57
C ASP A 130 -2.15 -1.63 3.14
N VAL A 131 -2.81 -0.93 2.22
CA VAL A 131 -2.29 -0.72 0.86
C VAL A 131 -0.95 0.04 0.90
N ASP A 132 -0.87 1.15 1.63
CA ASP A 132 0.38 1.90 1.79
C ASP A 132 1.49 1.03 2.36
N ARG A 133 1.14 0.21 3.34
CA ARG A 133 2.06 -0.71 3.99
C ARG A 133 2.61 -1.74 3.02
N TYR A 134 1.76 -2.34 2.18
CA TYR A 134 2.17 -3.28 1.13
C TYR A 134 3.08 -2.61 0.12
N VAL A 135 2.68 -1.45 -0.40
CA VAL A 135 3.46 -0.72 -1.41
C VAL A 135 4.82 -0.31 -0.87
N ILE A 136 4.90 0.37 0.27
CA ILE A 136 6.17 0.86 0.83
C ILE A 136 7.10 -0.30 1.13
N LEU A 137 6.60 -1.34 1.81
CA LEU A 137 7.44 -2.43 2.27
C LEU A 137 7.95 -3.30 1.11
N SER A 138 7.17 -3.44 0.04
CA SER A 138 7.52 -4.27 -1.12
C SER A 138 8.18 -3.53 -2.28
N SER A 139 7.91 -2.24 -2.45
CA SER A 139 8.46 -1.46 -3.56
C SER A 139 9.94 -1.16 -3.37
N ILE A 140 10.40 -0.90 -2.14
CA ILE A 140 11.81 -0.60 -1.86
C ILE A 140 12.75 -1.74 -2.33
N PRO A 141 12.57 -3.00 -1.92
CA PRO A 141 13.44 -4.09 -2.41
C PRO A 141 13.28 -4.31 -3.91
N TYR A 142 12.07 -4.21 -4.46
CA TYR A 142 11.84 -4.33 -5.90
C TYR A 142 12.62 -3.27 -6.69
N PHE A 143 12.50 -2.00 -6.33
CA PHE A 143 13.17 -0.91 -7.02
C PHE A 143 14.68 -0.92 -6.83
N ARG A 144 15.20 -1.43 -5.70
CA ARG A 144 16.64 -1.70 -5.50
C ARG A 144 17.23 -2.65 -6.53
N GLU A 145 16.46 -3.64 -6.95
CA GLU A 145 16.91 -4.65 -7.90
C GLU A 145 16.77 -4.18 -9.34
N GLN A 146 15.69 -3.45 -9.64
CA GLN A 146 15.42 -2.94 -10.99
C GLN A 146 16.22 -1.68 -11.35
N PHE A 147 16.56 -0.86 -10.35
CA PHE A 147 17.26 0.41 -10.53
C PHE A 147 18.55 0.44 -9.72
N GLN A 148 19.63 0.96 -10.31
CA GLN A 148 20.81 1.30 -9.52
C GLN A 148 20.51 2.59 -8.75
N PRO A 149 20.49 2.59 -7.41
CA PRO A 149 20.30 3.82 -6.65
C PRO A 149 21.38 4.83 -7.02
N ALA A 150 20.96 6.02 -7.46
CA ALA A 150 21.89 7.12 -7.72
C ALA A 150 22.52 7.67 -6.43
N TYR A 151 21.87 7.46 -5.28
CA TYR A 151 22.29 7.87 -3.93
C TYR A 151 21.53 7.08 -2.86
N GLU A 152 22.18 6.69 -1.76
CA GLU A 152 21.56 6.03 -0.60
C GLU A 152 22.13 6.64 0.69
N ASP A 153 21.28 7.23 1.55
CA ASP A 153 21.70 7.71 2.86
C ASP A 153 21.61 6.55 3.87
N ILE A 154 22.76 6.12 4.39
CA ILE A 154 22.90 4.86 5.14
C ILE A 154 22.44 5.03 6.61
N GLU A 155 22.18 6.25 7.06
CA GLU A 155 21.71 6.54 8.43
C GLU A 155 20.21 6.86 8.54
N GLY A 156 19.46 6.88 7.43
CA GLY A 156 18.01 7.05 7.45
C GLY A 156 17.36 6.87 6.07
N ASP A 157 16.30 6.05 6.03
CA ASP A 157 15.25 5.95 5.00
C ASP A 157 15.63 6.49 3.60
N GLY A 158 16.36 5.68 2.83
CA GLY A 158 16.95 6.05 1.53
C GLY A 158 15.95 6.51 0.45
N PHE A 159 16.41 7.41 -0.41
CA PHE A 159 15.70 8.00 -1.56
C PHE A 159 15.87 7.15 -2.83
N TRP A 160 14.84 7.13 -3.69
CA TRP A 160 14.89 6.63 -5.07
C TRP A 160 14.70 7.83 -6.02
N GLN A 161 15.67 8.13 -6.88
CA GLN A 161 15.55 9.11 -7.98
C GLN A 161 15.56 8.40 -9.32
#